data_AF-A0A550D1B4-F1
#
_entry.id   AF-A0A550D1B4-F1
#
_cell.length_a   1.000
_cell.length_b   1.000
_cell.length_c   1.000
_cell.angle_alpha   90.00
_cell.angle_beta   90.00
_cell.angle_gamma   90.00
#
_symmetry.space_group_name_H-M   'P 1'
#
loop_
_entity.id
_entity.type
_entity.pdbx_description
1 polymer ?
#
loop_
_entity_poly.entity_id
_entity_poly.type
_entity_poly.pdbx_seq_one_letter_code
_entity_poly.pdbx_strand_id
1 'polypeptide(L)' 'MEGEDEISNGLRLEDILLVAKVARDFGIRSVKLTGGEPTLRRDLIEIIKGLKELGYQDVSMTTNGFLLRDLAP' A
#
# COMPACT_ATOMS: atom_id res chain seq x y z
N MET A 1 21.28 -15.75 22.98
CA MET A 1 20.05 -15.08 23.45
C MET A 1 19.43 -14.51 22.19
N GLU A 2 18.49 -15.26 21.61
CA GLU A 2 17.67 -14.79 20.49
C GLU A 2 16.76 -13.66 20.98
N GLY A 3 16.58 -12.63 20.16
CA GLY A 3 15.87 -11.39 20.49
C GLY A 3 16.79 -10.22 20.17
N GLU A 4 16.50 -9.33 19.23
CA GLU A 4 15.22 -8.88 18.72
C GLU A 4 15.41 -8.58 17.23
N ASP A 5 14.89 -9.42 16.33
CA ASP A 5 14.48 -8.90 15.03
C ASP A 5 13.31 -7.97 15.34
N GLU A 6 13.57 -6.65 15.37
CA GLU A 6 12.52 -5.64 15.44
C GLU A 6 11.46 -6.01 14.39
N ILE A 7 10.32 -6.52 14.85
CA ILE A 7 9.15 -6.70 14.00
C ILE A 7 8.71 -5.28 13.65
N SER A 8 9.23 -4.77 12.53
CA SER A 8 8.64 -3.67 11.80
C SER A 8 7.16 -4.00 11.66
N ASN A 9 6.31 -3.26 12.39
CA ASN A 9 4.88 -3.54 12.58
C ASN A 9 4.03 -3.47 11.29
N GLY A 10 4.65 -3.45 10.10
CA GLY A 10 4.00 -3.42 8.79
C GLY A 10 4.80 -4.15 7.72
N LEU A 11 4.09 -4.57 6.66
CA LEU A 11 4.65 -5.19 5.47
C LEU A 11 5.56 -4.22 4.70
N ARG A 12 6.64 -4.73 4.11
CA ARG A 12 7.49 -3.97 3.20
C ARG A 12 6.76 -3.76 1.87
N LEU A 13 7.19 -2.78 1.08
CA LEU A 13 6.66 -2.53 -0.27
C LEU A 13 6.64 -3.81 -1.12
N GLU A 14 7.75 -4.55 -1.11
CA GLU A 14 7.92 -5.80 -1.87
C GLU A 14 6.88 -6.86 -1.47
N ASP A 15 6.62 -7.02 -0.18
CA ASP A 15 5.63 -7.97 0.34
C ASP A 15 4.20 -7.58 -0.10
N ILE A 16 3.88 -6.27 -0.06
CA ILE A 16 2.58 -5.76 -0.50
C ILE A 16 2.38 -6.04 -1.99
N LEU A 17 3.39 -5.76 -2.82
CA LEU A 17 3.31 -5.97 -4.26
C LEU A 17 3.27 -7.47 -4.62
N LEU A 18 3.94 -8.32 -3.84
CA LEU A 18 3.85 -9.78 -4.00
C LEU A 18 2.41 -10.26 -3.78
N VAL A 19 1.80 -9.87 -2.66
CA VAL A 19 0.40 -10.24 -2.35
C VAL A 19 -0.56 -9.69 -3.41
N ALA A 20 -0.36 -8.43 -3.81
CA ALA A 20 -1.18 -7.79 -4.83
C ALA A 20 -1.05 -8.48 -6.19
N LYS A 21 0.16 -8.90 -6.59
CA LYS A 21 0.37 -9.65 -7.83
C LYS A 21 -0.39 -10.97 -7.82
N VAL A 22 -0.27 -11.75 -6.74
CA VAL A 22 -1.02 -13.01 -6.60
C VAL A 22 -2.52 -12.73 -6.67
N ALA A 23 -3.02 -11.73 -5.95
CA ALA A 23 -4.43 -11.33 -6.01
C ALA A 23 -4.90 -10.95 -7.43
N ARG A 24 -4.06 -10.29 -8.24
CA ARG A 24 -4.36 -10.02 -9.65
C ARG A 24 -4.49 -11.28 -10.48
N ASP A 25 -3.61 -12.26 -10.26
CA ASP A 25 -3.63 -13.54 -10.98
C ASP A 25 -4.94 -14.32 -10.71
N PHE A 26 -5.57 -14.10 -9.54
CA PHE A 26 -6.91 -14.60 -9.20
C PHE A 26 -8.08 -13.70 -9.64
N GLY A 27 -7.80 -12.64 -10.42
CA GLY A 27 -8.84 -11.81 -11.04
C GLY A 27 -9.33 -10.62 -10.21
N ILE A 28 -8.74 -10.32 -9.05
CA ILE A 28 -9.14 -9.18 -8.20
C ILE A 28 -8.76 -7.86 -8.90
N ARG A 29 -9.71 -7.01 -9.27
CA ARG A 29 -9.45 -5.80 -10.08
C ARG A 29 -9.34 -4.49 -9.31
N SER A 30 -9.72 -4.49 -8.04
CA SER A 30 -9.71 -3.31 -7.18
C SER A 30 -8.94 -3.52 -5.88
N VAL A 31 -8.32 -2.46 -5.38
CA VAL A 31 -7.66 -2.41 -4.06
C VAL A 31 -8.15 -1.18 -3.32
N LYS A 32 -8.38 -1.35 -2.01
CA LYS A 32 -8.59 -0.24 -1.09
C LYS A 32 -7.44 -0.18 -0.10
N LEU A 33 -6.69 0.91 -0.12
CA LEU A 33 -5.65 1.22 0.86
C LEU A 33 -6.32 1.82 2.10
N THR A 34 -6.17 1.13 3.22
CA THR A 34 -6.72 1.52 4.53
C THR A 34 -5.63 1.40 5.60
N GLY A 35 -6.02 1.56 6.87
CA GLY A 35 -5.13 1.47 8.03
C GLY A 35 -5.63 2.42 9.10
N GLY A 36 -4.70 3.01 9.86
CA GLY A 36 -4.98 4.22 10.62
C GLY A 36 -5.16 5.41 9.68
N GLU A 37 -4.04 5.94 9.18
CA GLU A 37 -4.03 7.00 8.18
C GLU A 37 -3.05 6.63 7.04
N PRO A 38 -3.53 6.27 5.84
CA PRO A 38 -2.67 5.83 4.73
C PRO A 38 -1.62 6.86 4.32
N THR A 39 -1.94 8.15 4.40
CA THR A 39 -1.02 9.24 3.98
C THR A 39 0.21 9.39 4.88
N LEU A 40 0.25 8.76 6.05
CA LEU A 40 1.44 8.71 6.91
C LEU A 40 2.49 7.70 6.42
N ARG A 41 2.12 6.80 5.50
CA ARG A 41 3.02 5.79 4.98
C ARG A 41 3.96 6.41 3.93
N ARG A 42 5.26 6.37 4.20
CA ARG A 42 6.30 7.04 3.38
C ARG A 42 6.39 6.52 1.94
N ASP A 43 6.12 5.24 1.73
CA ASP A 43 6.15 4.54 0.45
C ASP A 43 4.74 4.39 -0.18
N LEU A 44 3.75 5.20 0.23
CA LEU A 44 2.38 5.12 -0.29
C LEU A 44 2.32 5.29 -1.81
N ILE A 45 3.08 6.23 -2.36
CA ILE A 45 3.07 6.54 -3.79
C ILE A 45 3.65 5.39 -4.60
N GLU A 46 4.70 4.75 -4.09
CA GLU A 46 5.35 3.57 -4.64
C GLU A 46 4.40 2.39 -4.65
N ILE A 47 3.62 2.18 -3.56
CA ILE A 47 2.56 1.17 -3.51
C ILE A 47 1.52 1.43 -4.61
N ILE A 48 1.01 2.65 -4.71
CA ILE A 48 -0.01 3.00 -5.71
C ILE A 48 0.52 2.75 -7.12
N LYS A 49 1.75 3.18 -7.42
CA LYS A 49 2.40 2.94 -8.72
C LYS A 49 2.51 1.46 -9.03
N GLY A 50 3.04 0.66 -8.11
CA GLY A 50 3.17 -0.78 -8.29
C GLY A 50 1.82 -1.47 -8.50
N LEU A 51 0.77 -1.06 -7.78
CA LEU A 51 -0.59 -1.56 -8.02
C LEU A 51 -1.11 -1.20 -9.42
N LYS A 52 -0.86 0.02 -9.91
CA LYS A 52 -1.26 0.42 -11.27
C LYS A 52 -0.49 -0.37 -12.34
N GLU A 53 0.80 -0.62 -12.13
CA GLU A 53 1.64 -1.44 -13.02
C GLU A 53 1.18 -2.90 -13.07
N LEU A 54 0.71 -3.44 -11.95
CA LEU A 54 0.07 -4.76 -11.87
C LEU A 54 -1.33 -4.81 -12.53
N GLY A 55 -1.81 -3.70 -13.09
CA GLY A 55 -3.06 -3.63 -13.84
C GLY A 55 -4.31 -3.61 -12.96
N TYR A 56 -4.21 -3.11 -11.73
CA TYR A 56 -5.40 -2.76 -10.93
C TYR A 56 -6.14 -1.59 -11.59
N GLN A 57 -7.44 -1.78 -11.84
CA GLN A 57 -8.27 -0.78 -12.49
C GLN A 57 -8.69 0.30 -11.50
N ASP A 58 -9.07 -0.12 -10.30
CA ASP A 58 -9.51 0.74 -9.21
C ASP A 58 -8.54 0.63 -8.02
N VAL A 59 -7.91 1.76 -7.67
CA VAL A 59 -7.08 1.87 -6.48
C VAL A 59 -7.65 3.04 -5.68
N SER A 60 -8.29 2.72 -4.57
CA SER A 60 -8.95 3.70 -3.70
C SER A 60 -8.27 3.76 -2.34
N MET A 61 -8.44 4.85 -1.61
CA MET A 61 -8.04 4.95 -0.21
C MET A 61 -9.06 5.73 0.59
N THR A 62 -9.06 5.56 1.91
CA THR A 62 -9.81 6.41 2.83
C THR A 62 -8.80 7.12 3.73
N THR A 63 -8.84 8.45 3.72
CA THR A 63 -7.91 9.33 4.45
C THR A 63 -8.70 10.42 5.16
N ASN A 64 -8.18 10.93 6.27
CA ASN A 64 -8.67 12.15 6.91
C ASN A 64 -8.40 13.42 6.09
N GLY A 65 -7.56 13.34 5.06
CA GLY A 65 -7.30 14.43 4.11
C GLY A 65 -6.26 15.46 4.56
N PHE A 66 -5.72 15.37 5.78
CA PHE A 66 -4.83 16.39 6.35
C PHE A 66 -3.54 16.56 5.53
N LEU A 67 -2.96 15.45 5.05
CA LEU A 67 -1.70 15.45 4.28
C LEU A 67 -1.91 15.50 2.76
N LEU A 68 -3.15 15.68 2.27
CA LEU A 68 -3.40 15.69 0.83
C LEU A 68 -2.74 16.86 0.12
N ARG A 69 -2.62 18.03 0.77
CA ARG A 69 -1.95 19.20 0.18
C ARG A 69 -0.51 18.89 -0.23
N ASP A 70 0.19 18.10 0.57
CA ASP A 70 1.60 17.81 0.35
C ASP A 70 1.79 16.66 -0.66
N LEU A 71 0.83 15.73 -0.74
CA LEU A 71 0.88 14.55 -1.61
C LEU A 71 0.24 14.77 -2.99
N ALA A 72 -0.76 15.65 -3.09
CA ALA A 72 -1.55 15.92 -4.29
C ALA A 72 -1.85 17.43 -4.40
N PRO A 73 -0.83 18.25 -4.70
CA PRO A 73 -0.97 19.70 -4.85
C PRO A 73 -1.79 20.10 -6.07
#